data_AF-A0A4W4H0Y3-F1
#
_entry.id   AF-A0A4W4H0Y3-F1
#
_cell.length_a   1.000
_cell.length_b   1.000
_cell.length_c   1.000
_cell.angle_alpha   90.00
_cell.angle_beta   90.00
_cell.angle_gamma   90.00
#
_symmetry.space_group_name_H-M   'P 1'
#
loop_
_entity.id
_entity.type
_entity.pdbx_description
1 polymer ?
#
loop_
_entity_poly.entity_id
_entity_poly.type
_entity_poly.pdbx_seq_one_letter_code
_entity_poly.pdbx_strand_id
1 'polypeptide(L)'
;SSFLLLLNYNININMFNFSVEQVTAMLLTKMKETAEASLQKKVVECVISIPSFFTDSERRSVLDAAKIAGLNCLQLMNDTTAVALNYGIYKEDFPDPNEKPKVVFFVDMGHSAFQVSACAFNKGKLKVRF
;
A
#
# COMPACT_ATOMS: atom_id res chain seq x y z
N SER A 1 -14.58 -5.05 -17.33
CA SER A 1 -14.08 -4.42 -18.55
C SER A 1 -12.57 -4.43 -18.56
N SER A 2 -12.02 -5.31 -19.38
CA SER A 2 -10.58 -5.53 -19.57
C SER A 2 -9.92 -4.27 -20.14
N PHE A 3 -8.83 -3.83 -19.51
CA PHE A 3 -7.99 -2.75 -20.02
C PHE A 3 -7.13 -3.32 -21.16
N LEU A 4 -7.59 -3.14 -22.40
CA LEU A 4 -6.83 -3.42 -23.62
C LEU A 4 -6.38 -2.07 -24.20
N LEU A 5 -5.11 -1.73 -24.03
CA LEU A 5 -4.49 -0.60 -24.73
C LEU A 5 -4.16 -1.04 -26.17
N LEU A 6 -5.08 -0.79 -27.10
CA LEU A 6 -4.81 -0.85 -28.54
C LEU A 6 -4.24 0.50 -28.99
N LEU A 7 -2.91 0.62 -29.04
CA LEU A 7 -2.22 1.68 -29.76
C LEU A 7 -1.88 1.18 -31.17
N ASN A 8 -2.82 1.32 -32.11
CA ASN A 8 -2.54 1.20 -33.54
C ASN A 8 -2.06 2.56 -34.06
N TYR A 9 -0.76 2.82 -33.93
CA TYR A 9 -0.05 3.78 -34.77
C TYR A 9 1.19 3.07 -35.31
N ASN A 10 1.26 2.92 -36.63
CA ASN A 10 2.34 2.25 -37.36
C ASN A 10 3.68 2.96 -37.13
N ILE A 11 4.30 2.65 -36.00
CA ILE A 11 5.73 2.83 -35.74
C ILE A 11 6.28 1.41 -35.65
N ASN A 12 7.40 1.13 -36.29
CA ASN A 12 8.15 -0.10 -36.06
C ASN A 12 8.62 -0.12 -34.59
N ILE A 13 7.76 -0.53 -33.67
CA ILE A 13 8.09 -0.68 -32.25
C ILE A 13 8.43 -2.16 -32.05
N ASN A 14 9.68 -2.44 -31.69
CA ASN A 14 10.03 -3.71 -31.05
C ASN A 14 8.99 -3.98 -29.95
N MET A 15 8.28 -5.10 -30.02
CA MET A 15 7.22 -5.41 -29.07
C MET A 15 7.84 -5.67 -27.69
N PHE A 16 7.92 -4.63 -26.86
CA PHE A 16 8.42 -4.74 -25.50
C PHE A 16 7.33 -5.30 -24.60
N ASN A 17 7.49 -6.57 -24.20
CA ASN A 17 6.64 -7.19 -23.20
C ASN A 17 7.15 -6.80 -21.81
N PHE A 18 6.32 -6.12 -21.03
CA PHE A 18 6.61 -5.81 -19.64
C PHE A 18 5.81 -6.73 -18.72
N SER A 19 6.49 -7.25 -17.70
CA SER A 19 5.84 -7.92 -16.57
C SER A 19 5.09 -6.90 -15.70
N VAL A 20 4.14 -7.37 -14.89
CA VAL A 20 3.39 -6.52 -13.95
C VAL A 20 4.37 -5.87 -12.96
N GLU A 21 5.36 -6.63 -12.50
CA GLU A 21 6.40 -6.18 -11.58
C GLU A 21 7.22 -5.04 -12.17
N GLN A 22 7.57 -5.10 -13.46
CA GLN A 22 8.29 -4.01 -14.13
C GLN A 22 7.44 -2.75 -14.25
N VAL A 23 6.16 -2.88 -14.61
CA VAL A 23 5.25 -1.72 -14.70
C VAL A 23 5.04 -1.10 -13.32
N THR A 24 4.82 -1.92 -12.29
CA THR A 24 4.71 -1.45 -10.90
C THR A 24 6.03 -0.81 -10.42
N ALA A 25 7.19 -1.35 -10.82
CA ALA A 25 8.49 -0.77 -10.47
C ALA A 25 8.71 0.60 -11.13
N MET A 26 8.23 0.82 -12.36
CA MET A 26 8.27 2.14 -13.00
C MET A 26 7.47 3.16 -12.18
N LEU A 27 6.28 2.78 -11.70
CA LEU A 27 5.48 3.63 -10.81
C LEU A 27 6.20 3.91 -9.49
N LEU A 28 6.76 2.89 -8.84
CA LEU A 28 7.50 3.03 -7.58
C LEU A 28 8.74 3.91 -7.74
N THR A 29 9.46 3.77 -8.86
CA THR A 29 10.59 4.63 -9.22
C THR A 29 10.14 6.08 -9.32
N LYS A 30 9.00 6.35 -9.96
CA LYS A 30 8.50 7.72 -10.08
C LYS A 30 8.08 8.33 -8.74
N MET A 31 7.47 7.53 -7.87
CA MET A 31 7.14 7.97 -6.51
C MET A 31 8.38 8.24 -5.68
N LYS A 32 9.42 7.40 -5.79
CA LYS A 32 10.72 7.61 -5.17
C LYS A 32 11.34 8.94 -5.62
N GLU A 33 11.44 9.19 -6.93
CA GLU A 33 11.97 10.47 -7.46
C GLU A 33 11.22 11.69 -6.88
N THR A 34 9.89 11.58 -6.77
CA THR A 34 9.05 12.66 -6.23
C THR A 34 9.32 12.90 -4.74
N ALA A 35 9.48 11.82 -3.97
CA ALA A 35 9.85 11.90 -2.56
C ALA A 35 11.27 12.45 -2.36
N GLU A 36 12.24 12.01 -3.16
CA GLU A 36 13.62 12.50 -3.12
C GLU A 36 13.72 13.99 -3.47
N ALA A 37 12.96 14.45 -4.47
CA ALA A 37 12.86 15.87 -4.83
C ALA A 37 12.27 16.71 -3.69
N SER A 38 11.27 16.18 -2.97
CA SER A 38 10.66 16.88 -1.83
C SER A 38 11.57 16.90 -0.59
N LEU A 39 12.28 15.82 -0.33
CA LEU A 39 13.14 15.65 0.87
C LEU A 39 14.57 16.13 0.67
N GLN A 40 14.99 16.38 -0.57
CA GLN A 40 16.38 16.70 -0.96
C GLN A 40 17.39 15.65 -0.46
N LYS A 41 16.95 14.39 -0.39
CA LYS A 41 17.71 13.25 0.13
C LYS A 41 17.33 11.98 -0.62
N LYS A 42 18.25 11.02 -0.70
CA LYS A 42 17.96 9.70 -1.28
C LYS A 42 16.98 8.92 -0.41
N VAL A 43 16.04 8.23 -1.05
CA VAL A 43 15.07 7.34 -0.42
C VAL A 43 15.45 5.91 -0.78
N VAL A 44 15.84 5.13 0.23
CA VAL A 44 16.32 3.75 0.07
C VAL A 44 15.41 2.72 0.70
N GLU A 45 14.57 3.13 1.65
CA GLU A 45 13.70 2.25 2.42
C GLU A 45 12.24 2.72 2.31
N CYS A 46 11.31 1.76 2.29
CA CYS A 46 9.88 2.06 2.27
C CYS A 46 9.06 1.01 3.01
N VAL A 47 7.85 1.43 3.38
CA VAL A 47 6.74 0.53 3.75
C VAL A 47 5.67 0.76 2.72
N ILE A 48 5.15 -0.32 2.13
CA ILE A 48 4.13 -0.24 1.08
C ILE A 48 2.82 -0.76 1.65
N SER A 49 1.75 0.01 1.50
CA SER A 49 0.42 -0.42 1.87
C SER A 49 -0.23 -1.19 0.71
N ILE A 50 -0.94 -2.27 1.03
CA ILE A 50 -1.60 -3.16 0.06
C ILE A 50 -2.98 -3.59 0.56
N PRO A 51 -3.88 -4.00 -0.36
CA PRO A 51 -5.18 -4.52 0.04
C PRO A 51 -5.05 -5.77 0.91
N SER A 52 -5.85 -5.88 1.97
CA SER A 52 -5.87 -7.04 2.87
C SER A 52 -6.10 -8.39 2.18
N PHE A 53 -6.79 -8.39 1.04
CA PHE A 53 -7.11 -9.59 0.27
C PHE A 53 -6.01 -10.04 -0.71
N PHE A 54 -4.90 -9.30 -0.82
CA PHE A 54 -3.78 -9.72 -1.66
C PHE A 54 -3.23 -11.08 -1.20
N THR A 55 -3.11 -11.99 -2.15
CA THR A 55 -2.51 -13.32 -1.99
C THR A 55 -1.00 -13.22 -1.75
N ASP A 56 -0.40 -14.32 -1.28
CA ASP A 56 1.06 -14.38 -1.10
C ASP A 56 1.82 -14.16 -2.40
N SER A 57 1.27 -14.58 -3.55
CA SER A 57 1.89 -14.36 -4.86
C SER A 57 1.91 -12.87 -5.20
N GLU A 58 0.78 -12.17 -5.06
CA GLU A 58 0.68 -10.74 -5.35
C GLU A 58 1.55 -9.92 -4.39
N ARG A 59 1.62 -10.32 -3.11
CA ARG A 59 2.53 -9.73 -2.13
C ARG A 59 3.99 -9.84 -2.56
N ARG A 60 4.41 -11.02 -3.05
CA ARG A 60 5.77 -11.22 -3.57
C ARG A 60 6.04 -10.35 -4.81
N SER A 61 5.09 -10.26 -5.75
CA SER A 61 5.21 -9.39 -6.92
C SER A 61 5.41 -7.92 -6.54
N VAL A 62 4.74 -7.41 -5.50
CA VAL A 62 4.97 -6.05 -5.00
C VAL A 62 6.36 -5.87 -4.41
N LEU A 63 6.88 -6.86 -3.66
CA LEU A 63 8.25 -6.83 -3.13
C LEU A 63 9.29 -6.86 -4.25
N ASP A 64 9.06 -7.68 -5.28
CA ASP A 64 9.93 -7.76 -6.46
C ASP A 64 9.93 -6.44 -7.23
N ALA A 65 8.76 -5.82 -7.40
CA ALA A 65 8.65 -4.48 -8.00
C ALA A 65 9.41 -3.42 -7.19
N ALA A 66 9.32 -3.44 -5.86
CA ALA A 66 10.07 -2.54 -4.98
C ALA A 66 11.59 -2.73 -5.14
N LYS A 67 12.04 -3.98 -5.24
CA LYS A 67 13.46 -4.31 -5.48
C LYS A 67 13.94 -3.80 -6.85
N ILE A 68 13.14 -3.96 -7.90
CA ILE A 68 13.45 -3.43 -9.24
C ILE A 68 13.55 -1.89 -9.21
N ALA A 69 12.70 -1.22 -8.43
CA ALA A 69 12.74 0.23 -8.22
C ALA A 69 13.90 0.72 -7.33
N GLY A 70 14.73 -0.20 -6.82
CA GLY A 70 15.83 0.13 -5.91
C GLY A 70 15.36 0.66 -4.56
N LEU A 71 14.27 0.08 -4.03
CA LEU A 71 13.73 0.34 -2.70
C LEU A 71 13.81 -0.95 -1.86
N ASN A 72 14.31 -0.82 -0.63
CA ASN A 72 14.22 -1.87 0.38
C ASN A 72 12.85 -1.78 1.08
N CYS A 73 11.93 -2.67 0.73
CA CYS A 73 10.63 -2.71 1.38
C CYS A 73 10.74 -3.40 2.75
N LEU A 74 10.70 -2.61 3.81
CA LEU A 74 10.83 -3.09 5.19
C LEU A 74 9.62 -3.93 5.61
N GLN A 75 8.43 -3.55 5.13
CA GLN A 75 7.19 -4.24 5.46
C GLN A 75 6.11 -3.94 4.41
N LEU A 76 5.33 -4.96 4.06
CA LEU A 76 4.01 -4.77 3.46
C LEU A 76 2.97 -4.64 4.56
N MET A 77 2.23 -3.54 4.54
CA MET A 77 1.19 -3.25 5.52
C MET A 77 -0.18 -3.32 4.85
N ASN A 78 -1.20 -3.85 5.53
CA ASN A 78 -2.55 -3.79 4.96
C ASN A 78 -3.06 -2.34 5.00
N ASP A 79 -3.71 -1.86 3.94
CA ASP A 79 -4.23 -0.49 3.84
C ASP A 79 -5.09 -0.09 5.04
N THR A 80 -6.05 -0.94 5.40
CA THR A 80 -6.93 -0.70 6.56
C THR A 80 -6.18 -0.68 7.89
N THR A 81 -5.06 -1.41 8.01
CA THR A 81 -4.19 -1.36 9.19
C THR A 81 -3.38 -0.06 9.23
N ALA A 82 -2.92 0.43 8.09
CA ALA A 82 -2.25 1.72 7.98
C ALA A 82 -3.19 2.86 8.43
N VAL A 83 -4.44 2.83 7.97
CA VAL A 83 -5.48 3.79 8.37
C VAL A 83 -5.78 3.68 9.86
N ALA A 84 -5.93 2.46 10.39
CA ALA A 84 -6.18 2.24 11.81
C ALA A 84 -5.02 2.73 12.70
N LEU A 85 -3.77 2.52 12.27
CA LEU A 85 -2.59 3.01 12.97
C LEU A 85 -2.56 4.55 12.98
N ASN A 86 -2.80 5.17 11.82
CA ASN A 86 -2.87 6.62 11.71
C ASN A 86 -3.95 7.20 12.63
N TYR A 87 -5.14 6.61 12.64
CA TYR A 87 -6.22 7.01 13.56
C TYR A 87 -5.81 6.86 15.04
N GLY A 88 -5.14 5.76 15.37
CA GLY A 88 -4.69 5.45 16.73
C GLY A 88 -3.60 6.38 17.28
N ILE A 89 -2.80 7.01 16.42
CA ILE A 89 -1.73 7.94 16.84
C ILE A 89 -2.30 9.29 17.27
N TYR A 90 -3.29 9.81 16.54
CA TYR A 90 -3.82 11.16 16.77
C TYR A 90 -5.01 11.21 17.74
N LYS A 91 -5.61 10.05 18.06
CA LYS A 91 -6.72 9.98 19.01
C LYS A 91 -6.21 9.61 20.40
N GLU A 92 -6.55 10.44 21.37
CA GLU A 92 -6.12 10.25 22.76
C GLU A 92 -7.23 9.70 23.65
N ASP A 93 -8.48 9.69 23.18
CA ASP A 93 -9.68 9.27 23.91
C ASP A 93 -9.90 7.74 23.88
N PHE A 94 -8.82 6.98 24.10
CA PHE A 94 -8.90 5.52 24.17
C PHE A 94 -9.01 5.00 25.61
N PRO A 95 -9.89 4.02 25.86
CA PRO A 95 -9.99 3.34 27.16
C PRO A 95 -8.65 2.77 27.60
N ASP A 96 -8.44 2.63 28.91
CA ASP A 96 -7.21 2.04 29.44
C ASP A 96 -7.05 0.57 28.98
N PRO A 97 -5.83 -0.01 29.02
CA PRO A 97 -5.56 -1.35 28.48
C PRO A 97 -6.41 -2.49 29.05
N ASN A 98 -6.93 -2.31 30.27
CA ASN A 98 -7.75 -3.30 30.97
C ASN A 98 -9.26 -3.06 30.80
N GLU A 99 -9.65 -1.97 30.15
CA GLU A 99 -11.05 -1.62 29.90
C GLU A 99 -11.55 -2.18 28.57
N LYS A 100 -12.88 -2.18 28.40
CA LYS A 100 -13.49 -2.59 27.13
C LYS A 100 -12.98 -1.68 26.00
N PRO A 101 -12.46 -2.25 24.90
CA PRO A 101 -11.90 -1.45 23.83
C PRO A 101 -12.97 -0.65 23.11
N LYS A 102 -12.57 0.51 22.59
CA LYS A 102 -13.37 1.29 21.64
C LYS A 102 -13.27 0.62 20.27
N VAL A 103 -14.39 0.18 19.72
CA VAL A 103 -14.43 -0.43 18.38
C VAL A 103 -14.75 0.63 17.34
N VAL A 104 -13.91 0.72 16.31
CA VAL A 104 -14.03 1.65 15.19
C VAL A 104 -14.01 0.85 13.90
N PHE A 105 -14.96 1.13 13.01
CA PHE A 105 -15.00 0.54 11.68
C PHE A 105 -14.33 1.49 10.70
N PHE A 106 -13.38 0.97 9.93
CA PHE A 106 -12.79 1.68 8.78
C PHE A 106 -13.39 1.10 7.50
N VAL A 107 -13.96 1.99 6.69
CA VAL A 107 -14.54 1.67 5.40
C VAL A 107 -13.74 2.41 4.34
N ASP A 108 -13.08 1.65 3.47
CA ASP A 108 -12.34 2.16 2.33
C ASP A 108 -13.11 1.85 1.04
N MET A 109 -13.52 2.90 0.34
CA MET A 109 -14.22 2.83 -0.94
C MET A 109 -13.31 3.43 -2.02
N GLY A 110 -12.38 2.63 -2.50
CA GLY A 110 -11.41 3.02 -3.51
C GLY A 110 -11.96 2.91 -4.93
N HIS A 111 -11.10 3.23 -5.89
CA HIS A 111 -11.43 3.19 -7.32
C HIS A 111 -11.82 1.79 -7.82
N SER A 112 -11.18 0.75 -7.30
CA SER A 112 -11.32 -0.64 -7.77
C SER A 112 -11.77 -1.62 -6.68
N ALA A 113 -11.76 -1.20 -5.42
CA ALA A 113 -11.98 -2.09 -4.29
C ALA A 113 -12.79 -1.40 -3.18
N PHE A 114 -13.57 -2.22 -2.48
CA PHE A 114 -14.29 -1.86 -1.26
C PHE A 114 -13.80 -2.75 -0.12
N GLN A 115 -13.31 -2.15 0.97
CA GLN A 115 -12.78 -2.88 2.12
C GLN A 115 -13.35 -2.33 3.42
N VAL A 116 -13.65 -3.23 4.35
CA VAL A 116 -14.11 -2.89 5.69
C VAL A 116 -13.20 -3.60 6.70
N SER A 117 -12.87 -2.94 7.80
CA SER A 117 -12.20 -3.56 8.94
C SER A 117 -12.77 -3.03 10.25
N ALA A 118 -12.83 -3.89 11.26
CA ALA A 118 -13.21 -3.54 12.61
C ALA A 118 -11.96 -3.49 13.50
N CYS A 119 -11.66 -2.35 14.08
CA CYS A 119 -10.46 -2.15 14.89
C CYS A 119 -10.85 -1.85 16.34
N ALA A 120 -10.29 -2.61 17.26
CA ALA A 120 -10.43 -2.41 18.69
C ALA A 120 -9.23 -1.61 19.22
N PHE A 121 -9.50 -0.50 19.89
CA PHE A 121 -8.49 0.40 20.45
C PHE A 121 -8.56 0.45 21.98
N ASN A 122 -7.38 0.36 22.59
CA ASN A 122 -7.10 0.76 23.96
C ASN A 122 -5.86 1.69 23.94
N LYS A 123 -5.58 2.38 25.04
CA LYS A 123 -4.41 3.24 25.16
C LYS A 123 -3.12 2.46 24.83
N GLY A 124 -2.39 2.92 23.81
CA GLY A 124 -1.14 2.29 23.36
C GLY A 124 -1.28 0.93 22.67
N LYS A 125 -2.50 0.45 22.39
CA LYS A 125 -2.73 -0.86 21.76
C LYS A 125 -3.90 -0.83 20.78
N LEU A 126 -3.66 -1.34 19.58
CA LEU A 126 -4.73 -1.59 18.60
C LEU A 126 -4.76 -3.07 18.20
N LYS A 127 -5.95 -3.56 17.89
CA LYS A 127 -6.15 -4.88 17.30
C LYS A 127 -7.12 -4.78 16.13
N VAL A 128 -6.62 -5.05 14.92
CA VAL A 128 -7.43 -5.13 13.71
C VAL A 128 -8.11 -6.49 13.64
N ARG A 129 -9.40 -6.51 13.31
CA ARG A 129 -10.17 -7.69 12.96
C ARG A 129 -10.76 -7.50 11.56
N PHE A 130 -10.58 -8.51 10.72
CA PHE A 130 -11.13 -8.59 9.38
C PHE A 130 -12.43 -9.41 9.42
#